data_AF-A0A3M1MHI2-F1
#
_entry.id   AF-A0A3M1MHI2-F1
#
_cell.length_a   1.000
_cell.length_b   1.000
_cell.length_c   1.000
_cell.angle_alpha   90.00
_cell.angle_beta   90.00
_cell.angle_gamma   90.00
#
_symmetry.space_group_name_H-M   'P 1'
#
loop_
_entity.id
_entity.type
_entity.pdbx_description
1 polymer ?
#
loop_
_entity_poly.entity_id
_entity_poly.type
_entity_poly.pdbx_seq_one_letter_code
_entity_poly.pdbx_strand_id
1 'polypeptide(L)' 'MIRKAIDWLDVRLGVRDLWEQNTTGYLVPRNINAWYALGTVLLVLFGLQFLTGILLMIH' A
#
# COMPACT_ATOMS: atom_id res chain seq x y z
N MET A 1 -15.31 2.94 18.78
CA MET A 1 -13.95 3.23 19.28
C MET A 1 -12.97 3.48 18.12
N ILE A 2 -12.90 2.60 17.13
CA ILE A 2 -11.99 2.71 15.96
C ILE A 2 -12.17 4.02 15.16
N ARG A 3 -13.42 4.45 14.90
CA ARG A 3 -13.68 5.73 14.21
C ARG A 3 -13.10 6.95 14.91
N LYS A 4 -13.14 7.01 16.25
CA LYS A 4 -12.57 8.12 17.02
C LYS A 4 -11.05 8.17 16.93
N ALA A 5 -10.38 7.02 16.87
CA ALA A 5 -8.93 6.95 16.72
C ALA A 5 -8.49 7.39 15.32
N ILE A 6 -9.23 6.98 14.29
CA ILE A 6 -8.99 7.40 12.91
C ILE A 6 -9.24 8.91 12.76
N ASP A 7 -10.35 9.44 13.28
CA ASP A 7 -10.62 10.89 13.24
C ASP A 7 -9.57 11.71 13.99
N TRP A 8 -9.07 11.21 15.13
CA TRP A 8 -8.00 11.88 15.88
C TRP A 8 -6.66 11.88 15.12
N LEU A 9 -6.32 10.77 14.46
CA LEU A 9 -5.14 10.67 13.60
C LEU A 9 -5.27 11.55 12.36
N ASP A 10 -6.46 11.59 11.78
CA ASP A 10 -6.76 12.39 10.60
C ASP A 10 -6.59 13.89 10.86
N VAL A 11 -7.08 14.39 12.00
CA VAL A 11 -6.90 15.80 12.40
C VAL A 11 -5.42 16.17 12.62
N ARG A 12 -4.56 15.23 13.04
CA ARG A 12 -3.15 15.52 13.34
C ARG A 12 -2.18 15.30 12.17
N LEU A 13 -2.42 14.26 11.38
CA LEU A 13 -1.51 13.83 10.31
C LEU A 13 -2.12 14.01 8.92
N GLY A 14 -3.42 14.34 8.82
CA GLY A 14 -4.10 14.41 7.53
C GLY A 14 -4.08 13.06 6.81
N VAL A 15 -4.32 11.96 7.53
CA VAL A 15 -4.15 10.59 6.97
C VAL A 15 -5.04 10.39 5.74
N ARG A 16 -6.25 10.96 5.74
CA ARG A 16 -7.15 10.91 4.58
C ARG A 16 -6.64 11.75 3.43
N ASP A 17 -6.13 12.95 3.69
CA ASP A 17 -5.55 13.82 2.66
C ASP A 17 -4.31 13.17 2.02
N LEU A 18 -3.44 12.55 2.82
CA LEU A 18 -2.27 11.82 2.33
C LEU A 18 -2.68 10.61 1.48
N TRP A 19 -3.70 9.86 1.91
CA TRP A 19 -4.26 8.74 1.16
C TRP A 19 -4.90 9.19 -0.15
N GLU A 20 -5.64 10.29 -0.12
CA GLU A 20 -6.27 10.88 -1.30
C GLU A 20 -5.21 11.36 -2.29
N GLN A 21 -4.18 12.07 -1.86
CA GLN A 21 -3.11 12.55 -2.74
C GLN A 21 -2.28 11.42 -3.37
N ASN A 22 -1.93 10.38 -2.61
CA ASN A 22 -0.97 9.37 -3.06
C ASN A 22 -1.61 8.16 -3.73
N THR A 23 -2.87 7.83 -3.41
CA THR A 23 -3.50 6.58 -3.86
C THR A 23 -4.71 6.80 -4.75
N THR A 24 -5.62 7.71 -4.38
CA THR A 24 -6.91 7.84 -5.09
C THR A 24 -6.92 8.98 -6.11
N GLY A 25 -6.24 10.09 -5.80
CA GLY A 25 -6.11 11.27 -6.63
C GLY A 25 -4.97 11.19 -7.65
N TYR A 26 -4.12 10.15 -7.58
CA TYR A 26 -3.06 9.95 -8.55
C TYR A 26 -3.63 9.35 -9.84
N LEU A 27 -3.84 10.23 -10.84
CA LEU A 27 -4.36 9.83 -12.13
C LEU A 27 -3.31 9.03 -12.91
N VAL A 28 -3.60 7.74 -13.11
CA VAL A 28 -2.77 6.88 -13.95
C VAL A 28 -3.10 7.15 -15.43
N PRO A 29 -2.09 7.22 -16.33
CA PRO A 29 -2.33 7.44 -17.75
C PRO A 29 -3.26 6.37 -18.32
N ARG A 30 -4.24 6.78 -19.15
CA ARG A 30 -5.20 5.83 -19.76
C ARG A 30 -4.59 4.83 -20.74
N ASN A 31 -3.38 5.10 -21.25
CA ASN A 31 -2.67 4.27 -22.22
C ASN A 31 -1.49 3.50 -21.59
N ILE A 32 -1.73 2.79 -20.49
CA ILE A 32 -0.72 1.92 -19.88
C ILE A 32 -0.85 0.48 -20.41
N ASN A 33 0.29 -0.16 -20.63
CA ASN A 33 0.35 -1.56 -21.02
C ASN A 33 0.36 -2.47 -19.77
N ALA A 34 -0.11 -3.71 -19.90
CA ALA A 34 -0.15 -4.71 -18.81
C ALA A 34 1.21 -4.92 -18.12
N TRP A 35 2.33 -4.71 -18.83
CA TRP A 35 3.69 -4.81 -18.27
C TRP A 35 3.98 -3.85 -17.11
N TYR A 36 3.24 -2.75 -16.98
CA TYR A 36 3.38 -1.84 -15.83
C TYR A 36 2.98 -2.51 -14.50
N ALA A 37 2.15 -3.57 -14.54
CA ALA A 37 1.79 -4.35 -13.35
C ALA A 37 2.96 -5.18 -12.79
N LEU A 38 4.04 -5.39 -13.55
CA LEU A 38 5.19 -6.17 -13.09
C LEU A 38 5.83 -5.60 -11.82
N GLY A 39 5.82 -4.27 -11.65
CA GLY A 39 6.30 -3.64 -10.41
C GLY A 39 5.48 -4.08 -9.19
N THR A 40 4.16 -4.08 -9.30
CA THR A 40 3.26 -4.57 -8.24
C THR A 40 3.43 -6.06 -8.00
N VAL A 41 3.59 -6.86 -9.05
CA VAL A 41 3.86 -8.30 -8.94
C VAL A 41 5.15 -8.55 -8.15
N LEU A 42 6.23 -7.81 -8.45
CA LEU A 42 7.49 -7.89 -7.71
C LEU A 42 7.33 -7.53 -6.24
N LEU A 43 6.56 -6.48 -5.91
CA LEU A 43 6.30 -6.11 -4.52
C LEU A 43 5.55 -7.21 -3.76
N VAL A 44 4.58 -7.87 -4.40
CA VAL A 44 3.85 -9.00 -3.80
C VAL A 44 4.77 -10.19 -3.59
N LEU A 45 5.57 -10.56 -4.60
CA LEU A 45 6.54 -11.66 -4.49
C LEU A 45 7.60 -11.40 -3.42
N PHE A 46 8.08 -10.15 -3.31
CA PHE A 46 8.99 -9.74 -2.25
C PHE A 46 8.37 -9.90 -0.86
N GLY A 47 7.13 -9.44 -0.67
CA GLY A 47 6.40 -9.62 0.58
C GLY A 47 6.22 -11.11 0.92
N LEU A 48 5.86 -11.93 -0.08
CA LEU A 48 5.74 -13.37 0.08
C LEU A 48 7.07 -13.99 0.51
N GLN A 49 8.18 -13.64 -0.16
CA GLN A 49 9.52 -14.15 0.15
C GLN A 49 9.98 -13.74 1.55
N PHE A 50 9.63 -12.54 1.98
CA PHE A 50 9.94 -12.06 3.32
C PHE A 50 9.20 -12.87 4.39
N LEU A 51 7.89 -13.09 4.18
CA LEU A 51 7.07 -13.89 5.09
C LEU A 51 7.51 -15.35 5.15
N THR A 52 7.75 -15.98 3.99
CA THR A 52 8.22 -17.37 3.93
C THR A 52 9.63 -17.51 4.46
N GLY A 53 10.50 -16.53 4.21
CA GLY A 53 11.86 -16.49 4.76
C GLY A 53 11.87 -16.44 6.29
N ILE A 54 10.99 -15.62 6.89
CA ILE A 54 10.82 -15.60 8.35
C ILE A 54 10.29 -16.94 8.87
N LEU A 55 9.28 -17.52 8.20
CA LEU A 55 8.73 -18.82 8.59
C LEU A 55 9.81 -19.92 8.59
N LEU A 56 10.62 -19.96 7.54
CA LEU A 56 11.74 -20.90 7.38
C LEU A 56 12.87 -20.69 8.38
N MET A 57 12.99 -19.49 8.98
CA MET A 57 13.98 -19.23 10.02
C MET A 57 13.51 -19.73 11.40
N ILE A 58 12.19 -19.83 11.60
CA ILE A 58 11.58 -20.22 12.88
C ILE A 58 11.43 -21.75 13.00
N HIS A 59 11.27 -22.45 11.88
CA HIS A 59 11.22 -23.93 11.80
C HIS A 59 12.60 -24.52 11.54
#